data_AF-A0A368G6I8-F1
#
_entry.id   AF-A0A368G6I8-F1
#
_cell.length_a   1.000
_cell.length_b   1.000
_cell.length_c   1.000
_cell.angle_alpha   90.00
_cell.angle_beta   90.00
_cell.angle_gamma   90.00
#
_symmetry.space_group_name_H-M   'P 1'
#
loop_
_entity.id
_entity.type
_entity.pdbx_description
1 polymer ?
#
loop_
_entity_poly.entity_id
_entity_poly.type
_entity_poly.pdbx_seq_one_letter_code
_entity_poly.pdbx_strand_id
1 'polypeptide(L)'
;MENKTYDVEEERRPNCQRCAQHNVVNRLKGHKRACPFKECFCPKCQVVVERQKLMADQIKLRRRQKREKNISVERARTPAGNTRTFRDILLN
;
A
#
# COMPACT_ATOMS: atom_id res chain seq x y z
N MET A 1 -5.76 -19.16 35.77
CA MET A 1 -5.57 -17.71 35.57
C MET A 1 -5.06 -17.53 34.14
N GLU A 2 -5.96 -17.29 33.21
CA GLU A 2 -5.63 -17.16 31.78
C GLU A 2 -5.20 -15.71 31.51
N ASN A 3 -3.95 -15.53 31.10
CA ASN A 3 -3.41 -14.23 30.71
C ASN A 3 -3.94 -13.87 29.32
N LYS A 4 -5.02 -13.08 29.30
CA LYS A 4 -5.59 -12.46 28.11
C LYS A 4 -4.55 -11.52 27.49
N THR A 5 -3.88 -11.96 26.43
CA THR A 5 -3.03 -11.09 25.61
C THR A 5 -3.96 -10.11 24.91
N TYR A 6 -3.98 -8.87 25.39
CA TYR A 6 -4.60 -7.77 24.67
C TYR A 6 -3.72 -7.47 23.46
N ASP A 7 -4.02 -8.11 22.33
CA ASP A 7 -3.62 -7.63 21.02
C ASP A 7 -4.36 -6.31 20.77
N VAL A 8 -3.84 -5.24 21.39
CA VAL A 8 -4.22 -3.89 21.00
C VAL A 8 -3.64 -3.71 19.61
N GLU A 9 -4.48 -3.84 18.59
CA GLU A 9 -4.28 -3.18 17.31
C GLU A 9 -4.14 -1.67 17.57
N GLU A 10 -2.97 -1.27 18.03
CA GLU A 10 -2.57 0.13 18.05
C GLU A 10 -2.42 0.49 16.58
N GLU A 11 -3.51 1.04 16.02
CA GLU A 11 -3.54 1.62 14.69
C GLU A 11 -2.20 2.31 14.45
N ARG A 12 -1.43 1.83 13.47
CA ARG A 12 -0.05 2.30 13.26
C ARG A 12 -0.14 3.81 13.07
N ARG A 13 0.28 4.59 14.09
CA ARG A 13 0.29 6.05 14.07
C ARG A 13 1.71 6.54 13.73
N PRO A 14 2.08 6.60 12.44
CA PRO A 14 3.46 6.92 12.06
C PRO A 14 3.83 8.35 12.44
N ASN A 15 5.11 8.51 12.77
CA ASN A 15 5.76 9.81 12.95
C ASN A 15 6.45 10.23 11.64
N CYS A 16 6.71 11.53 11.49
CA CYS A 16 7.44 12.06 10.36
C CYS A 16 8.91 11.62 10.40
N GLN A 17 9.33 10.87 9.38
CA GLN A 17 10.71 10.37 9.29
C GLN A 17 11.75 11.47 9.16
N ARG A 18 11.43 12.59 8.48
CA ARG A 18 12.32 13.74 8.38
C ARG A 18 12.55 14.38 9.75
N CYS A 19 11.47 14.65 10.51
CA CYS A 19 11.59 15.17 11.89
C CYS A 19 12.43 14.24 12.78
N ALA A 20 12.22 12.93 12.65
CA ALA A 20 13.00 11.95 13.41
C ALA A 20 14.52 12.02 13.11
N GLN A 21 14.94 12.35 11.88
CA GLN A 21 16.37 12.55 11.56
C GLN A 21 17.01 13.74 12.29
N HIS A 22 16.18 14.64 12.82
CA HIS A 22 16.57 15.83 13.58
C HIS A 22 16.15 15.73 15.05
N ASN A 23 15.87 14.52 15.56
CA ASN A 23 15.46 14.26 16.95
C ASN A 23 14.15 14.95 17.36
N VAL A 24 13.29 15.31 16.41
CA VAL A 24 11.96 15.90 16.65
C VAL A 24 10.87 14.86 16.38
N VAL A 25 9.93 14.71 17.30
CA VAL A 25 8.79 13.80 17.14
C VAL A 25 7.55 14.58 16.75
N ASN A 26 7.12 14.40 15.49
CA ASN A 26 5.86 14.95 14.99
C ASN A 26 5.04 13.85 14.35
N ARG A 27 3.74 13.78 14.68
CA ARG A 27 2.80 12.84 14.02
C ARG A 27 2.73 13.14 12.53
N LEU A 28 2.70 12.11 11.69
CA LEU A 28 2.73 12.30 10.23
C LEU A 28 1.41 12.84 9.66
N LYS A 29 0.26 12.45 10.26
CA LYS A 29 -1.07 12.87 9.80
C LYS A 29 -1.17 14.40 9.82
N GLY A 30 -1.43 15.01 8.66
CA GLY A 30 -1.52 16.48 8.49
C GLY A 30 -0.17 17.23 8.46
N HIS A 31 0.94 16.60 8.81
CA HIS A 31 2.20 17.30 9.06
C HIS A 31 3.03 17.62 7.81
N LYS A 32 2.81 16.94 6.68
CA LYS A 32 3.70 17.02 5.49
C LYS A 32 4.04 18.46 5.05
N ARG A 33 3.04 19.36 5.01
CA ARG A 33 3.23 20.76 4.56
C ARG A 33 3.84 21.68 5.63
N ALA A 34 3.58 21.37 6.90
CA ALA A 34 4.04 22.10 8.07
C ALA A 34 5.39 21.60 8.61
N CYS A 35 5.98 20.57 7.99
CA CYS A 35 7.23 19.99 8.44
C CYS A 35 8.36 21.02 8.33
N PRO A 36 9.05 21.36 9.43
CA PRO A 36 10.14 22.34 9.41
C PRO A 36 11.34 21.84 8.58
N PHE A 37 11.46 20.53 8.40
CA PHE A 37 12.54 19.89 7.63
C PHE A 37 12.10 19.43 6.23
N LYS A 38 10.96 19.91 5.72
CA LYS A 38 10.42 19.48 4.40
C LYS A 38 11.41 19.67 3.24
N GLU A 39 12.18 20.77 3.28
CA GLU A 39 13.22 21.11 2.30
C GLU A 39 14.65 20.90 2.86
N CYS A 40 14.82 20.08 3.90
CA CYS A 40 16.16 19.77 4.40
C CYS A 40 16.89 18.82 3.42
N PHE A 41 18.14 19.15 3.09
CA PHE A 41 19.01 18.37 2.18
C PHE A 41 20.19 17.69 2.89
N CYS A 42 20.21 17.63 4.24
CA CYS A 42 21.30 16.99 4.98
C CYS A 42 21.42 15.48 4.65
N PRO A 43 22.59 14.84 4.86
CA PRO A 43 22.79 13.43 4.51
C PRO A 43 21.75 12.47 5.10
N LYS A 44 21.35 12.69 6.36
CA LYS A 44 20.29 11.91 7.02
C LYS A 44 18.93 12.01 6.31
N CYS A 45 18.55 13.21 5.89
CA CYS A 45 17.31 13.45 5.15
C CYS A 45 17.36 12.89 3.72
N GLN A 46 18.53 12.87 3.06
CA GLN A 46 18.68 12.20 1.77
C GLN A 46 18.39 10.71 1.86
N VAL A 47 18.88 10.02 2.91
CA VAL A 47 18.56 8.60 3.14
C VAL A 47 17.05 8.37 3.27
N VAL A 48 16.33 9.28 3.95
CA VAL A 48 14.86 9.21 4.05
C VAL A 48 14.20 9.33 2.67
N VAL A 49 14.68 10.24 1.82
CA VAL A 49 14.15 10.42 0.46
C VAL A 49 14.36 9.16 -0.38
N GLU A 50 15.57 8.61 -0.40
CA GLU A 50 15.86 7.39 -1.15
C GLU A 50 15.05 6.19 -0.65
N ARG A 51 14.94 6.04 0.68
CA ARG A 51 14.09 5.01 1.28
C ARG A 51 12.61 5.16 0.86
N GLN A 52 12.09 6.38 0.77
CA GLN A 52 10.72 6.62 0.32
C GLN A 52 10.50 6.23 -1.14
N LYS A 53 11.47 6.52 -2.02
CA LYS A 53 11.44 6.08 -3.42
C LYS A 53 11.37 4.56 -3.51
N LEU A 54 12.28 3.86 -2.83
CA LEU A 54 12.31 2.39 -2.79
C LEU A 54 10.99 1.79 -2.28
N MET A 55 10.43 2.36 -1.20
CA MET A 55 9.12 1.92 -0.69
C MET A 55 7.99 2.16 -1.69
N ALA A 56 7.99 3.30 -2.40
CA ALA A 56 6.98 3.59 -3.41
C ALA A 56 7.03 2.57 -4.55
N ASP A 57 8.23 2.22 -5.02
CA ASP A 57 8.44 1.21 -6.06
C ASP A 57 8.00 -0.18 -5.59
N GLN A 58 8.37 -0.57 -4.37
CA GLN A 58 7.95 -1.85 -3.80
C GLN A 58 6.43 -1.94 -3.61
N ILE A 59 5.78 -0.84 -3.20
CA ILE A 59 4.32 -0.77 -3.09
C ILE A 59 3.69 -0.89 -4.48
N LYS A 60 4.22 -0.19 -5.49
CA LYS A 60 3.75 -0.26 -6.87
C LYS A 60 3.83 -1.69 -7.41
N LEU A 61 4.97 -2.36 -7.23
CA LEU A 61 5.17 -3.74 -7.65
C LEU A 61 4.17 -4.69 -6.96
N ARG A 62 4.04 -4.61 -5.64
CA ARG A 62 3.11 -5.46 -4.88
C ARG A 62 1.65 -5.23 -5.30
N ARG A 63 1.26 -3.97 -5.55
CA ARG A 63 -0.08 -3.63 -6.05
C ARG A 63 -0.34 -4.22 -7.44
N ARG A 64 0.66 -4.20 -8.34
CA ARG A 64 0.57 -4.82 -9.66
C ARG A 64 0.38 -6.34 -9.54
N GLN A 65 1.26 -7.01 -8.79
CA GLN A 65 1.19 -8.46 -8.58
C GLN A 65 -0.14 -8.89 -7.94
N LYS A 66 -0.68 -8.12 -6.98
CA LYS A 66 -1.99 -8.40 -6.38
C LYS A 66 -3.12 -8.29 -7.41
N ARG A 67 -3.06 -7.29 -8.30
CA ARG A 67 -4.05 -7.13 -9.37
C ARG A 67 -3.99 -8.28 -10.38
N GLU A 68 -2.78 -8.65 -10.81
CA GLU A 68 -2.56 -9.77 -11.74
C GLU A 68 -3.08 -11.09 -11.15
N LYS A 69 -2.77 -11.37 -9.87
CA LYS A 69 -3.30 -12.55 -9.15
C LYS A 69 -4.82 -12.55 -9.06
N ASN A 70 -5.45 -11.41 -8.79
CA ASN A 70 -6.91 -11.34 -8.73
C ASN A 70 -7.55 -11.60 -10.12
N ILE A 71 -6.96 -11.09 -11.20
CA ILE A 71 -7.42 -11.34 -12.57
C ILE A 71 -7.24 -12.81 -12.94
N SER A 72 -6.11 -13.44 -12.60
CA SER A 72 -5.90 -14.85 -12.88
C SER A 72 -6.88 -15.74 -12.10
N VAL A 73 -7.18 -15.39 -10.84
CA VAL A 73 -8.19 -16.10 -10.04
C VAL A 73 -9.59 -15.93 -10.64
N GLU A 74 -9.95 -14.73 -11.10
CA GLU A 74 -11.24 -14.48 -11.74
C GLU A 74 -11.39 -15.28 -13.05
N ARG A 75 -10.35 -15.27 -13.91
CA ARG A 75 -10.33 -16.05 -15.15
C ARG A 75 -10.41 -17.56 -14.90
N ALA A 76 -9.83 -18.05 -13.81
CA ALA A 76 -9.94 -19.46 -13.42
C ALA A 76 -11.33 -19.82 -12.87
N ARG A 77 -12.07 -18.86 -12.31
CA ARG A 77 -13.44 -19.05 -11.81
C ARG A 77 -14.51 -19.00 -12.89
N THR A 78 -14.24 -18.36 -14.03
CA THR A 78 -15.09 -18.44 -15.22
C THR A 78 -14.64 -19.61 -16.09
N PRO A 79 -15.32 -20.76 -16.10
CA PRO A 79 -15.05 -21.77 -17.11
C PRO A 79 -15.46 -21.17 -18.46
N ALA A 80 -14.56 -21.21 -19.43
CA ALA A 80 -14.91 -21.00 -20.83
C ALA A 80 -15.97 -22.04 -21.21
N GLY A 81 -17.23 -21.64 -21.22
CA GLY A 81 -18.33 -22.58 -21.38
C GLY A 81 -19.72 -21.93 -21.42
N ASN A 82 -19.87 -20.73 -21.98
CA ASN A 82 -21.18 -20.28 -22.47
C ASN A 82 -21.05 -19.14 -23.49
N THR A 83 -20.44 -19.40 -24.64
CA THR A 83 -20.71 -18.57 -25.83
C THR A 83 -21.97 -19.13 -26.47
N ARG A 84 -23.16 -18.72 -26.00
CA ARG A 84 -24.36 -18.84 -26.83
C ARG A 84 -24.16 -17.91 -28.01
N THR A 85 -23.92 -18.50 -29.18
CA THR A 85 -23.82 -17.73 -30.40
C THR A 85 -25.23 -17.25 -30.77
N PHE A 86 -25.33 -16.08 -31.41
CA PHE A 86 -26.62 -15.49 -31.80
C PHE A 86 -27.48 -16.41 -32.70
N ARG A 87 -26.88 -17.50 -33.21
CA ARG A 87 -27.52 -18.54 -34.01
C ARG A 87 -28.42 -19.47 -33.20
N ASP A 88 -28.29 -19.53 -31.88
CA ASP A 88 -28.98 -20.47 -31.00
C ASP A 88 -30.34 -19.96 -30.46
N ILE A 89 -30.79 -18.75 -30.87
CA ILE A 89 -32.03 -18.12 -30.37
C ILE A 89 -33.22 -18.31 -31.35
N LEU A 90 -33.01 -18.75 -32.59
CA LEU A 90 -34.03 -18.82 -33.65
C LEU A 90 -34.53 -20.24 -34.00
N LEU A 91 -34.47 -21.18 -33.06
CA LEU A 91 -35.10 -22.49 -33.18
C LEU A 91 -35.86 -22.80 -31.89
N ASN A 92 -37.03 -22.18 -31.76
CA ASN A 92 -38.19 -22.67 -31.00
C ASN A 92 -39.44 -21.96 -31.50
#